data_AF-A0AAD7G9R5-F1
#
_entry.id   AF-A0AAD7G9R5-F1
#
_cell.length_a   1.000
_cell.length_b   1.000
_cell.length_c   1.000
_cell.angle_alpha   90.00
_cell.angle_beta   90.00
_cell.angle_gamma   90.00
#
_symmetry.space_group_name_H-M   'P 1'
#
loop_
_entity.id
_entity.type
_entity.pdbx_description
1 polymer ?
#
loop_
_entity_poly.entity_id
_entity_poly.type
_entity_poly.pdbx_seq_one_letter_code
_entity_poly.pdbx_strand_id
1 'polypeptide(L)' 'IRRFAFAIVHSSTILLPMWREACVDQGLNARLIPRDVATRWNSTFDMLKVAVQYRSVIDSMTGNK' A
#
# COMPACT_ATOMS: atom_id res chain seq x y z
N ILE A 1 0.56 -7.22 -5.08
CA ILE A 1 -0.03 -6.35 -4.03
C ILE A 1 -0.02 -6.94 -2.60
N ARG A 2 -0.52 -8.16 -2.35
CA ARG A 2 -0.63 -8.73 -0.98
C ARG A 2 0.70 -8.76 -0.20
N ARG A 3 1.79 -9.22 -0.85
CA ARG A 3 3.14 -9.21 -0.26
C ARG A 3 3.66 -7.80 0.01
N PHE A 4 3.34 -6.85 -0.88
CA PHE A 4 3.71 -5.45 -0.74
C PHE A 4 2.98 -4.79 0.45
N ALA A 5 1.66 -4.97 0.55
CA ALA A 5 0.87 -4.51 1.68
C ALA A 5 1.38 -5.11 3.00
N PHE A 6 1.69 -6.41 3.02
CA PHE A 6 2.29 -7.06 4.17
C PHE A 6 3.66 -6.43 4.53
N ALA A 7 4.55 -6.24 3.55
CA ALA A 7 5.87 -5.67 3.77
C ALA A 7 5.81 -4.23 4.32
N ILE A 8 4.94 -3.37 3.77
CA ILE A 8 4.75 -2.00 4.27
C ILE A 8 4.22 -2.00 5.71
N VAL A 9 3.21 -2.83 6.00
CA VAL A 9 2.61 -2.89 7.33
C VAL A 9 3.62 -3.36 8.39
N HIS A 10 4.55 -4.25 8.04
CA HIS A 10 5.53 -4.81 8.98
C HIS A 10 6.87 -4.07 9.00
N SER A 11 7.19 -3.24 7.99
CA SER A 11 8.39 -2.42 7.95
C SER A 11 8.06 -0.96 8.30
N SER A 12 7.87 -0.73 9.60
CA SER A 12 7.46 0.56 10.15
C SER A 12 8.51 1.67 10.02
N THR A 13 9.79 1.31 9.88
CA THR A 13 10.92 2.24 9.90
C THR A 13 11.47 2.59 8.53
N ILE A 14 11.29 1.75 7.51
CA ILE A 14 11.89 1.94 6.18
C ILE A 14 10.79 2.07 5.13
N LEU A 15 9.98 1.02 4.93
CA LEU A 15 8.99 1.04 3.84
C LEU A 15 7.80 1.94 4.15
N LEU A 16 7.34 1.99 5.40
CA LEU A 16 6.18 2.79 5.79
C LEU A 16 6.44 4.30 5.65
N PRO A 17 7.57 4.87 6.08
CA PRO A 17 7.89 6.28 5.83
C PRO A 17 7.99 6.59 4.33
N MET A 18 8.71 5.77 3.56
CA MET A 18 8.81 5.95 2.10
C MET A 18 7.44 5.89 1.41
N TRP A 19 6.53 5.02 1.85
CA TRP A 19 5.16 4.97 1.34
C TRP A 19 4.41 6.27 1.61
N ARG A 20 4.55 6.84 2.82
CA ARG A 20 3.88 8.09 3.19
C ARG A 20 4.42 9.25 2.36
N GLU A 21 5.72 9.34 2.19
CA GLU A 21 6.37 10.35 1.34
C GLU A 21 5.88 10.24 -0.11
N ALA A 22 5.92 9.03 -0.69
CA ALA A 22 5.45 8.80 -2.05
C ALA A 22 3.94 9.08 -2.21
N CYS A 23 3.12 8.88 -1.18
CA CYS A 23 1.71 9.31 -1.20
C CYS A 23 1.59 10.83 -1.25
N VAL A 24 2.36 11.56 -0.42
CA VAL A 24 2.35 13.02 -0.37
C VAL A 24 2.84 13.63 -1.68
N ASP A 25 3.89 13.08 -2.27
CA ASP A 25 4.43 13.52 -3.56
C ASP A 25 3.41 13.41 -4.69
N GLN A 26 2.51 12.42 -4.61
CA GLN A 26 1.42 12.21 -5.57
C GLN A 26 0.13 12.93 -5.17
N GLY A 27 0.14 13.75 -4.11
CA GLY A 27 -1.02 14.49 -3.60
C GLY A 27 -2.10 13.60 -2.98
N LEU A 28 -1.79 12.34 -2.65
CA LEU A 28 -2.72 11.39 -2.04
C LEU A 28 -2.60 11.43 -0.52
N ASN A 29 -3.71 11.16 0.17
CA ASN A 29 -3.69 11.05 1.62
C ASN A 29 -2.82 9.85 2.04
N ALA A 30 -1.86 10.10 2.93
CA ALA A 30 -0.91 9.13 3.48
C ALA A 30 -1.61 8.14 4.44
N ARG A 31 -2.47 7.27 3.88
CA ARG A 31 -3.12 6.17 4.59
C ARG A 31 -2.32 4.88 4.48
N LEU A 32 -2.50 4.00 5.46
CA LEU A 32 -1.95 2.65 5.40
C LEU A 32 -2.75 1.77 4.42
N ILE A 33 -2.06 0.97 3.60
CA ILE A 33 -2.70 -0.03 2.76
C ILE A 33 -3.30 -1.14 3.65
N PRO A 34 -4.57 -1.54 3.44
CA PRO A 34 -5.15 -2.68 4.15
C PRO A 34 -4.35 -3.96 3.85
N ARG A 35 -4.03 -4.72 4.89
CA ARG A 35 -3.51 -6.09 4.71
C ARG A 35 -4.67 -7.05 4.49
N ASP A 36 -4.38 -8.12 3.76
CA ASP A 36 -5.29 -9.25 3.63
C ASP A 36 -5.35 -10.05 4.94
N VAL A 37 -6.56 -10.32 5.44
CA VAL A 37 -6.81 -10.97 6.74
C VAL A 37 -7.85 -12.08 6.56
N ALA A 38 -7.46 -13.33 6.83
CA ALA A 38 -8.29 -14.50 6.60
C ALA A 38 -9.66 -14.47 7.32
N THR A 39 -9.74 -13.81 8.48
CA THR A 39 -10.99 -13.71 9.26
C THR A 39 -11.91 -12.57 8.80
N ARG A 40 -11.51 -11.75 7.82
CA ARG A 40 -12.31 -10.63 7.29
C ARG A 40 -12.70 -10.92 5.85
N TRP A 41 -13.98 -11.15 5.61
CA TRP A 41 -14.50 -11.56 4.30
C TRP A 41 -14.18 -10.60 3.15
N ASN A 42 -14.03 -9.30 3.45
CA ASN A 42 -13.80 -8.27 2.44
C ASN A 42 -12.37 -7.72 2.42
N SER A 43 -11.41 -8.30 3.17
CA SER A 43 -10.05 -7.73 3.25
C SER A 43 -9.34 -7.69 1.91
N THR A 44 -9.52 -8.72 1.09
CA THR A 44 -8.90 -8.79 -0.24
C THR A 44 -9.51 -7.73 -1.17
N PHE A 45 -10.84 -7.54 -1.11
CA PHE A 45 -11.54 -6.53 -1.90
C PHE A 45 -11.12 -5.11 -1.50
N ASP A 46 -11.11 -4.81 -0.20
CA ASP A 46 -10.69 -3.51 0.32
C ASP A 46 -9.23 -3.19 -0.02
N MET A 47 -8.35 -4.19 0.07
CA MET A 47 -6.95 -4.05 -0.34
C MET A 47 -6.84 -3.73 -1.84
N LEU A 48 -7.58 -4.43 -2.71
CA LEU A 48 -7.57 -4.19 -4.15
C LEU A 48 -8.13 -2.81 -4.51
N LYS A 49 -9.19 -2.37 -3.83
CA LYS A 49 -9.76 -1.04 -4.01
C LYS A 49 -8.73 0.06 -3.73
N VAL A 50 -7.96 -0.08 -2.65
CA VAL A 50 -6.87 0.84 -2.32
C VAL A 50 -5.72 0.71 -3.32
N ALA A 51 -5.40 -0.51 -3.76
CA ALA A 51 -4.34 -0.75 -4.74
C ALA A 51 -4.59 -0.02 -6.08
N VAL A 52 -5.85 0.01 -6.53
CA VAL A 52 -6.22 0.75 -7.74
C VAL A 52 -6.15 2.26 -7.50
N GLN A 53 -6.63 2.74 -6.36
CA GLN A 53 -6.58 4.17 -6.00
C GLN A 53 -5.15 4.71 -5.87
N TYR A 54 -4.23 3.93 -5.33
CA TYR A 54 -2.83 4.32 -5.08
C TYR A 54 -1.87 3.70 -6.09
N ARG A 55 -2.36 3.33 -7.28
CA ARG A 55 -1.57 2.63 -8.29
C ARG A 55 -0.30 3.40 -8.67
N SER A 56 -0.38 4.72 -8.85
CA SER A 56 0.78 5.55 -9.19
C SER A 56 1.90 5.48 -8.13
N VAL A 57 1.53 5.48 -6.85
CA VAL A 57 2.46 5.35 -5.72
C VAL A 57 3.09 3.95 -5.71
N ILE A 58 2.26 2.92 -5.91
CA ILE A 58 2.72 1.52 -5.95
C ILE A 58 3.67 1.31 -7.12
N ASP A 59 3.35 1.83 -8.31
CA ASP A 59 4.17 1.71 -9.51
C ASP A 59 5.51 2.46 -9.34
N SER A 60 5.50 3.64 -8.69
CA SER A 60 6.71 4.39 -8.31
C SER A 60 7.62 3.61 -7.36
N MET A 61 7.05 3.01 -6.30
CA MET A 61 7.84 2.28 -5.29
C MET A 61 8.29 0.89 -5.75
N THR A 62 7.51 0.22 -6.60
CA THR A 62 7.81 -1.16 -7.01
C THR A 62 8.77 -1.19 -8.20
N GLY A 63 8.93 -0.06 -8.91
CA GLY A 63 9.81 0.08 -10.07
C GLY A 63 9.35 -0.83 -11.20
N ASN A 64 8.76 -0.27 -12.26
CA ASN A 64 8.44 -1.02 -13.47
C ASN A 64 9.68 -1.81 -13.91
N LYS A 65 9.54 -3.14 -13.95
CA LYS A 65 10.47 -4.05 -14.63
C LYS A 65 9.77 -4.62 -15.84
#